data_AF-A0A5B7AVF3-F1
#
_entry.id   AF-A0A5B7AVF3-F1
#
_cell.length_a   1.000
_cell.length_b   1.000
_cell.length_c   1.000
_cell.angle_alpha   90.00
_cell.angle_beta   90.00
_cell.angle_gamma   90.00
#
_symmetry.space_group_name_H-M   'P 1'
#
loop_
_entity.id
_entity.type
_entity.pdbx_description
1 polymer ?
#
loop_
_entity_poly.entity_id
_entity_poly.type
_entity_poly.pdbx_seq_one_letter_code
_entity_poly.pdbx_strand_id
1 'polypeptide(L)'
;NCTHLEELELAGMGLGGRLPSSIGRLGVNLATLFLEENRISGSTPPNLANLTSLTWLNLTSNLLTEMISAEISHLLLLEQLSLSHNLFSGEIPAALGQLPHLGLLDLSYNKLSGEIPKSLGNLVQLNFLFLNNNLLSGAIPPSLGQCTDLAKLDLSYNRLTGSIPPEISGMREIRIFLNLSHNSLEGPLPIEISKLENVQEIDLSSNNLTGSIFLQISSCIALRMINLSHNSLQGPLPETLGDFKNLEAFDVSKNHLHGPIPVSLNKVLTLTFLNLSFNKFVGVIPSGGIFNSVTNLSFLGNQHLCGLNITGIPICHRKRNYFHSRVLLIIFCIVISVSVLFAAICCVIGCRSLKRMISSGKTETERKLPPELIHNFPRITYKELSEATGGFDQLRLIGSGGFGHVYKGVLPDGTHVAVKVLHMQTGNSTKSFSRECQVLKRIRHRNLIRIITACSLP
;
A
#
# COMPACT_ATOMS: atom_id res chain seq x y z
N ASN A 1 6.81 -56.08 38.25
CA ASN A 1 6.82 -55.04 39.31
C ASN A 1 7.94 -54.07 38.95
N CYS A 2 7.64 -53.07 38.12
CA CYS A 2 8.64 -52.15 37.56
C CYS A 2 8.55 -50.76 38.21
N THR A 3 8.07 -50.67 39.46
CA THR A 3 7.74 -49.40 40.14
C THR A 3 8.93 -48.47 40.38
N HIS A 4 10.16 -48.94 40.17
CA HIS A 4 11.40 -48.17 40.27
C HIS A 4 11.91 -47.69 38.90
N LEU A 5 11.15 -47.91 37.83
CA LEU A 5 11.52 -47.46 36.50
C LEU A 5 11.48 -45.93 36.45
N GLU A 6 12.61 -45.32 36.06
CA GLU A 6 12.75 -43.87 35.92
C GLU A 6 12.64 -43.42 34.45
N GLU A 7 13.04 -44.28 33.52
CA GLU A 7 13.06 -43.99 32.10
C GLU A 7 12.52 -45.18 31.31
N LEU A 8 11.65 -44.89 30.33
CA LEU A 8 11.19 -45.85 29.35
C LEU A 8 11.32 -45.28 27.94
N GLU A 9 12.32 -45.77 27.21
CA GLU A 9 12.58 -45.41 25.81
C GLU A 9 12.32 -46.61 24.90
N LEU A 10 11.31 -46.48 24.03
CA LEU A 10 10.91 -47.49 23.04
C LEU A 10 10.63 -46.86 21.68
N ALA A 11 11.37 -45.82 21.31
CA ALA A 11 11.23 -45.11 20.04
C ALA A 11 11.52 -46.03 18.84
N GLY A 12 10.77 -45.90 17.75
CA GLY A 12 11.08 -46.58 16.49
C GLY A 12 10.91 -48.11 16.50
N MET A 13 10.31 -48.69 17.55
CA MET A 13 10.24 -50.14 17.76
C MET A 13 9.12 -50.83 16.97
N GLY A 14 8.29 -50.08 16.25
CA GLY A 14 7.14 -50.61 15.51
C GLY A 14 5.99 -51.07 16.41
N LEU A 15 5.94 -50.59 17.66
CA LEU A 15 4.91 -50.94 18.64
C LEU A 15 3.53 -50.51 18.17
N GLY A 16 2.58 -51.44 18.13
CA GLY A 16 1.19 -51.17 17.74
C GLY A 16 0.21 -51.35 18.90
N GLY A 17 -1.08 -51.26 18.59
CA GLY A 17 -2.15 -51.41 19.58
C GLY A 17 -2.45 -50.11 20.32
N ARG A 18 -3.06 -50.20 21.51
CA ARG A 18 -3.43 -49.04 22.34
C ARG A 18 -2.52 -48.95 23.56
N LEU A 19 -2.28 -47.73 24.05
CA LEU A 19 -1.69 -47.54 25.38
C LEU A 19 -2.63 -48.12 26.44
N PRO A 20 -2.20 -49.14 27.21
CA PRO A 20 -3.07 -49.75 28.20
C PRO A 20 -3.19 -48.83 29.43
N SER A 21 -4.34 -48.87 30.11
CA SER A 21 -4.53 -48.15 31.39
C SER A 21 -3.53 -48.55 32.47
N SER A 22 -2.93 -49.74 32.37
CA SER A 22 -1.84 -50.20 33.24
C SER A 22 -0.57 -49.37 33.13
N ILE A 23 -0.42 -48.49 32.12
CA ILE A 23 0.72 -47.57 32.01
C ILE A 23 0.88 -46.71 33.28
N GLY A 24 -0.23 -46.30 33.90
CA GLY A 24 -0.24 -45.56 35.16
C GLY A 24 0.28 -46.35 36.37
N ARG A 25 0.67 -47.62 36.20
CA ARG A 25 1.30 -48.48 37.22
C ARG A 25 2.80 -48.63 37.04
N LEU A 26 3.42 -48.02 36.02
CA LEU A 26 4.86 -48.10 35.77
C LEU A 26 5.71 -47.49 36.90
N GLY A 27 5.09 -46.73 37.81
CA GLY A 27 5.71 -46.23 39.03
C GLY A 27 5.63 -44.73 39.08
N VAL A 28 5.56 -44.19 40.29
CA VAL A 28 5.61 -42.74 40.53
C VAL A 28 6.98 -42.15 40.23
N ASN A 29 8.01 -42.97 40.00
CA ASN A 29 9.38 -42.51 39.73
C ASN A 29 9.67 -42.31 38.24
N LEU A 30 8.76 -42.69 37.34
CA LEU A 30 8.99 -42.56 35.90
C LEU A 30 9.05 -41.07 35.53
N ALA A 31 10.23 -40.62 35.12
CA ALA A 31 10.55 -39.25 34.72
C ALA A 31 10.42 -39.06 33.21
N THR A 32 10.83 -40.06 32.41
CA THR A 32 10.79 -39.96 30.95
C THR A 32 10.04 -41.13 30.32
N LEU A 33 9.18 -40.80 29.34
CA LEU A 33 8.45 -41.78 28.54
C LEU A 33 8.54 -41.40 27.06
N PHE A 34 9.37 -42.13 26.32
CA PHE A 34 9.64 -41.92 24.89
C PHE A 34 9.09 -43.10 24.10
N LEU A 35 8.02 -42.84 23.35
CA LEU A 35 7.32 -43.82 22.51
C LEU A 35 7.15 -43.33 21.08
N GLU A 36 7.95 -42.36 20.65
CA GLU A 36 7.89 -41.78 19.32
C GLU A 36 8.19 -42.78 18.19
N GLU A 37 7.75 -42.45 16.98
CA GLU A 37 8.00 -43.25 15.78
C GLU A 37 7.49 -44.70 15.88
N ASN A 38 6.30 -44.89 16.44
CA ASN A 38 5.64 -46.18 16.57
C ASN A 38 4.30 -46.21 15.81
N ARG A 39 3.49 -47.25 16.04
CA ARG A 39 2.16 -47.45 15.46
C ARG A 39 1.07 -47.47 16.55
N ILE A 40 1.30 -46.77 17.66
CA ILE A 40 0.38 -46.72 18.81
C ILE A 40 -0.87 -45.95 18.39
N SER A 41 -2.04 -46.49 18.72
CA SER A 41 -3.35 -46.01 18.28
C SER A 41 -4.32 -45.83 19.45
N GLY A 42 -5.49 -45.22 19.19
CA GLY A 42 -6.48 -44.90 20.23
C GLY A 42 -6.14 -43.61 20.97
N SER A 43 -6.82 -43.35 22.09
CA SER A 43 -6.58 -42.18 22.94
C SER A 43 -5.42 -42.39 23.91
N THR A 44 -4.93 -41.27 24.47
CA THR A 44 -4.11 -41.30 25.68
C THR A 44 -4.99 -41.69 26.88
N PRO A 45 -4.73 -42.82 27.56
CA PRO A 45 -5.57 -43.26 28.67
C PRO A 45 -5.47 -42.26 29.83
N PRO A 46 -6.58 -41.91 30.52
CA PRO A 46 -6.55 -41.00 31.68
C PRO A 46 -5.55 -41.40 32.76
N ASN A 47 -5.32 -42.71 32.94
CA ASN A 47 -4.35 -43.23 33.90
C ASN A 47 -2.89 -42.84 33.61
N LEU A 48 -2.56 -42.31 32.43
CA LEU A 48 -1.26 -41.72 32.15
C LEU A 48 -0.94 -40.58 33.11
N ALA A 49 -1.96 -39.85 33.56
CA ALA A 49 -1.87 -38.79 34.56
C ALA A 49 -1.39 -39.26 35.95
N ASN A 50 -1.35 -40.57 36.20
CA ASN A 50 -0.82 -41.13 37.46
C ASN A 50 0.72 -41.13 37.52
N LEU A 51 1.41 -40.85 36.41
CA LEU A 51 2.87 -40.79 36.34
C LEU A 51 3.38 -39.44 36.85
N THR A 52 3.12 -39.13 38.12
CA THR A 52 3.25 -37.77 38.67
C THR A 52 4.67 -37.18 38.66
N SER A 53 5.70 -38.01 38.47
CA SER A 53 7.10 -37.52 38.34
C SER A 53 7.54 -37.31 36.89
N LEU A 54 6.66 -37.50 35.92
CA LEU A 54 7.00 -37.39 34.51
C LEU A 54 7.38 -35.94 34.18
N THR A 55 8.60 -35.76 33.69
CA THR A 55 9.14 -34.48 33.19
C THR A 55 9.09 -34.42 31.68
N TRP A 56 9.19 -35.55 30.98
CA TRP A 56 9.14 -35.60 29.52
C TRP A 56 8.24 -36.73 29.01
N LEU A 57 7.23 -36.35 28.25
CA LEU A 57 6.34 -37.24 27.52
C LEU A 57 6.49 -37.02 26.01
N ASN A 58 7.00 -38.03 25.30
CA ASN A 58 7.11 -38.00 23.85
C ASN A 58 6.29 -39.14 23.21
N LEU A 59 5.23 -38.75 22.49
CA LEU A 59 4.37 -39.65 21.72
C LEU A 59 4.35 -39.28 20.22
N THR A 60 5.33 -38.50 19.75
CA THR A 60 5.39 -37.98 18.38
C THR A 60 5.38 -39.10 17.34
N SER A 61 4.80 -38.86 16.17
CA SER A 61 4.80 -39.81 15.05
C SER A 61 4.19 -41.17 15.41
N ASN A 62 2.93 -41.15 15.83
CA ASN A 62 2.11 -42.32 16.13
C ASN A 62 0.76 -42.23 15.41
N LEU A 63 -0.18 -43.12 15.74
CA LEU A 63 -1.54 -43.17 15.20
C LEU A 63 -2.58 -42.80 16.28
N LEU A 64 -2.20 -41.99 17.28
CA LEU A 64 -3.10 -41.61 18.37
C LEU A 64 -4.24 -40.75 17.86
N THR A 65 -5.46 -41.03 18.32
CA THR A 65 -6.71 -40.43 17.85
C THR A 65 -7.48 -39.79 19.00
N GLU A 66 -8.72 -39.38 18.74
CA GLU A 66 -9.63 -38.78 19.74
C GLU A 66 -9.08 -37.45 20.25
N MET A 67 -9.57 -37.00 21.41
CA MET A 67 -9.15 -35.74 22.03
C MET A 67 -7.90 -35.94 22.89
N ILE A 68 -7.09 -34.89 23.00
CA ILE A 68 -6.04 -34.84 24.00
C ILE A 68 -6.72 -34.85 25.38
N SER A 69 -6.36 -35.80 26.23
CA SER A 69 -6.94 -35.89 27.58
C SER A 69 -6.54 -34.68 28.42
N ALA A 70 -7.52 -34.00 29.00
CA ALA A 70 -7.28 -32.90 29.93
C ALA A 70 -6.49 -33.35 31.18
N GLU A 71 -6.58 -34.63 31.53
CA GLU A 71 -5.90 -35.21 32.70
C GLU A 71 -4.37 -35.13 32.63
N ILE A 72 -3.79 -34.92 31.44
CA ILE A 72 -2.36 -34.63 31.29
C ILE A 72 -1.95 -33.41 32.13
N SER A 73 -2.86 -32.47 32.42
CA SER A 73 -2.58 -31.32 33.28
C SER A 73 -2.26 -31.69 34.73
N HIS A 74 -2.50 -32.93 35.17
CA HIS A 74 -2.12 -33.41 36.50
C HIS A 74 -0.64 -33.80 36.60
N LEU A 75 0.09 -33.85 35.47
CA LEU A 75 1.53 -34.10 35.44
C LEU A 75 2.30 -32.80 35.78
N LEU A 76 2.24 -32.37 37.04
CA LEU A 76 2.71 -31.04 37.46
C LEU A 76 4.22 -30.81 37.28
N LEU A 77 5.02 -31.87 37.15
CA LEU A 77 6.45 -31.78 36.87
C LEU A 77 6.79 -31.80 35.37
N LEU A 78 5.79 -31.83 34.49
CA LEU A 78 6.01 -31.94 33.05
C LEU A 78 6.68 -30.69 32.49
N GLU A 79 7.87 -30.88 31.92
CA GLU A 79 8.68 -29.86 31.25
C GLU A 79 8.52 -29.92 29.74
N GLN A 80 8.30 -31.11 29.19
CA GLN A 80 8.20 -31.32 27.74
C GLN A 80 7.04 -32.25 27.39
N LEU A 81 6.15 -31.76 26.54
CA LEU A 81 5.02 -32.51 26.00
C LEU A 81 5.08 -32.49 24.47
N SER A 82 5.39 -33.64 23.87
CA SER A 82 5.45 -33.81 22.41
C SER A 82 4.40 -34.82 21.94
N LEU A 83 3.39 -34.34 21.23
CA LEU A 83 2.26 -35.11 20.69
C LEU A 83 2.13 -34.93 19.16
N SER A 84 3.16 -34.41 18.51
CA SER A 84 3.11 -34.06 17.08
C SER A 84 2.99 -35.27 16.16
N HIS A 85 2.57 -35.04 14.92
CA HIS A 85 2.42 -36.09 13.89
C HIS A 85 1.54 -37.26 14.38
N ASN A 86 0.35 -36.94 14.85
CA ASN A 86 -0.68 -37.90 15.26
C ASN A 86 -2.01 -37.57 14.56
N LEU A 87 -3.10 -38.17 15.01
CA LEU A 87 -4.46 -37.96 14.50
C LEU A 87 -5.38 -37.37 15.58
N PHE A 88 -4.83 -36.66 16.58
CA PHE A 88 -5.63 -36.01 17.62
C PHE A 88 -6.59 -35.00 16.99
N SER A 89 -7.79 -34.90 17.56
CA SER A 89 -8.91 -34.10 17.07
C SER A 89 -9.62 -33.40 18.23
N GLY A 90 -10.59 -32.53 17.94
CA GLY A 90 -11.24 -31.72 18.97
C GLY A 90 -10.35 -30.57 19.44
N GLU A 91 -10.66 -29.99 20.58
CA GLU A 91 -10.00 -28.77 21.07
C GLU A 91 -8.73 -29.06 21.87
N ILE A 92 -7.82 -28.07 21.90
CA ILE A 92 -6.69 -28.08 22.84
C ILE A 92 -7.27 -27.89 24.25
N PRO A 93 -7.04 -28.81 25.21
CA PRO A 93 -7.56 -28.66 26.56
C PRO A 93 -6.99 -27.42 27.24
N ALA A 94 -7.86 -26.51 27.68
CA ALA A 94 -7.43 -25.31 28.41
C ALA A 94 -6.64 -25.64 29.70
N ALA A 95 -6.86 -26.83 30.27
CA ALA A 95 -6.14 -27.33 31.44
C ALA A 95 -4.62 -27.48 31.21
N LEU A 96 -4.15 -27.62 29.97
CA LEU A 96 -2.71 -27.65 29.67
C LEU A 96 -2.00 -26.35 30.11
N GLY A 97 -2.73 -25.23 30.15
CA GLY A 97 -2.24 -23.95 30.68
C GLY A 97 -2.04 -23.92 32.20
N GLN A 98 -2.20 -25.04 32.90
CA GLN A 98 -1.96 -25.19 34.34
C GLN A 98 -0.63 -25.89 34.67
N LEU A 99 0.13 -26.31 33.65
CA LEU A 99 1.42 -26.99 33.82
C LEU A 99 2.53 -25.97 34.14
N PRO A 100 2.99 -25.86 35.40
CA PRO A 100 3.81 -24.73 35.83
C PRO A 100 5.24 -24.75 35.27
N HIS A 101 5.72 -25.93 34.85
CA HIS A 101 7.09 -26.16 34.41
C HIS A 101 7.23 -26.39 32.90
N LEU A 102 6.15 -26.28 32.13
CA LEU A 102 6.17 -26.65 30.73
C LEU A 102 7.02 -25.69 29.90
N GLY A 103 8.15 -26.18 29.41
CA GLY A 103 9.09 -25.50 28.53
C GLY A 103 8.88 -25.80 27.05
N LEU A 104 8.35 -26.97 26.70
CA LEU A 104 8.04 -27.36 25.32
C LEU A 104 6.62 -27.94 25.23
N LEU A 105 5.83 -27.36 24.32
CA LEU A 105 4.54 -27.90 23.90
C LEU A 105 4.51 -28.04 22.37
N ASP A 106 4.57 -29.28 21.89
CA ASP A 106 4.45 -29.60 20.48
C ASP A 106 3.18 -30.42 20.19
N LEU A 107 2.20 -29.76 19.58
CA LEU A 107 0.93 -30.35 19.13
C LEU A 107 0.80 -30.29 17.59
N SER A 108 1.88 -30.01 16.88
CA SER A 108 1.88 -29.80 15.44
C SER A 108 1.47 -31.05 14.66
N TYR A 109 1.01 -30.88 13.41
CA TYR A 109 0.64 -31.97 12.52
C TYR A 109 -0.39 -32.94 13.14
N ASN A 110 -1.53 -32.39 13.55
CA ASN A 110 -2.69 -33.11 14.06
C ASN A 110 -3.97 -32.62 13.34
N LYS A 111 -5.15 -32.95 13.87
CA LYS A 111 -6.46 -32.48 13.39
C LYS A 111 -7.17 -31.65 14.46
N LEU A 112 -6.41 -30.96 15.32
CA LEU A 112 -6.95 -30.14 16.41
C LEU A 112 -7.74 -28.96 15.83
N SER A 113 -8.87 -28.65 16.44
CA SER A 113 -9.82 -27.61 16.02
C SER A 113 -10.19 -26.70 17.20
N GLY A 114 -11.09 -25.74 16.98
CA GLY A 114 -11.48 -24.77 18.02
C GLY A 114 -10.44 -23.66 18.18
N GLU A 115 -10.55 -22.88 19.25
CA GLU A 115 -9.64 -21.75 19.52
C GLU A 115 -8.36 -22.18 20.24
N ILE A 116 -7.30 -21.39 20.10
CA ILE A 116 -6.12 -21.50 20.96
C ILE A 116 -6.54 -21.05 22.39
N PRO A 117 -6.42 -21.89 23.42
CA PRO A 117 -6.84 -21.52 24.77
C PRO A 117 -6.03 -20.34 25.31
N LYS A 118 -6.71 -19.33 25.84
CA LYS A 118 -6.07 -18.17 26.49
C LYS A 118 -5.17 -18.58 27.66
N SER A 119 -5.48 -19.69 28.32
CA SER A 119 -4.70 -20.24 29.44
C SER A 119 -3.29 -20.67 29.04
N LEU A 120 -2.99 -20.90 27.77
CA LEU A 120 -1.60 -21.15 27.34
C LEU A 120 -0.67 -19.97 27.64
N GLY A 121 -1.20 -18.75 27.75
CA GLY A 121 -0.45 -17.58 28.21
C GLY A 121 0.07 -17.67 29.65
N ASN A 122 -0.48 -18.58 30.47
CA ASN A 122 0.00 -18.81 31.84
C ASN A 122 1.33 -19.59 31.89
N LEU A 123 1.74 -20.21 30.77
CA LEU A 123 2.95 -21.02 30.67
C LEU A 123 4.17 -20.10 30.53
N VAL A 124 4.54 -19.44 31.61
CA VAL A 124 5.60 -18.41 31.61
C VAL A 124 7.00 -18.98 31.35
N GLN A 125 7.21 -20.29 31.59
CA GLN A 125 8.47 -21.00 31.30
C GLN A 125 8.53 -21.58 29.87
N LEU A 126 7.48 -21.36 29.05
CA LEU A 126 7.40 -21.94 27.72
C LEU A 126 8.45 -21.33 26.80
N ASN A 127 9.34 -22.17 26.29
CA ASN A 127 10.40 -21.83 25.34
C ASN A 127 9.99 -22.16 23.90
N PHE A 128 9.21 -23.22 23.71
CA PHE A 128 8.82 -23.72 22.39
C PHE A 128 7.33 -24.02 22.34
N LEU A 129 6.62 -23.36 21.42
CA LEU A 129 5.20 -23.62 21.15
C LEU A 129 4.99 -23.90 19.66
N PHE A 130 4.61 -25.14 19.35
CA PHE A 130 4.32 -25.59 17.99
C PHE A 130 2.88 -26.09 17.89
N LEU A 131 2.03 -25.32 17.22
CA LEU A 131 0.62 -25.63 16.97
C LEU A 131 0.30 -25.72 15.47
N ASN A 132 1.32 -25.67 14.62
CA ASN A 132 1.19 -25.60 13.17
C ASN A 132 0.63 -26.88 12.54
N ASN A 133 0.09 -26.77 11.34
CA ASN A 133 -0.54 -27.88 10.61
C ASN A 133 -1.70 -28.52 11.41
N ASN A 134 -2.66 -27.69 11.80
CA ASN A 134 -3.90 -28.09 12.47
C ASN A 134 -5.10 -27.36 11.83
N LEU A 135 -6.28 -27.45 12.45
CA LEU A 135 -7.52 -26.81 12.04
C LEU A 135 -7.94 -25.71 13.05
N LEU A 136 -6.99 -25.15 13.81
CA LEU A 136 -7.26 -24.14 14.84
C LEU A 136 -7.86 -22.89 14.21
N SER A 137 -8.82 -22.28 14.88
CA SER A 137 -9.62 -21.16 14.41
C SER A 137 -9.70 -20.05 15.46
N GLY A 138 -10.39 -18.95 15.15
CA GLY A 138 -10.49 -17.80 16.05
C GLY A 138 -9.21 -16.96 16.08
N ALA A 139 -9.15 -16.00 17.00
CA ALA A 139 -8.04 -15.07 17.09
C ALA A 139 -6.83 -15.63 17.85
N ILE A 140 -5.63 -15.11 17.55
CA ILE A 140 -4.45 -15.36 18.38
C ILE A 140 -4.70 -14.73 19.77
N PRO A 141 -4.66 -15.50 20.87
CA PRO A 141 -4.88 -14.96 22.20
C PRO A 141 -3.81 -13.92 22.58
N PRO A 142 -4.19 -12.69 22.97
CA PRO A 142 -3.23 -11.70 23.46
C PRO A 142 -2.41 -12.17 24.67
N SER A 143 -2.97 -13.09 25.46
CA SER A 143 -2.29 -13.68 26.61
C SER A 143 -1.02 -14.45 26.26
N LEU A 144 -0.83 -14.90 25.01
CA LEU A 144 0.45 -15.50 24.58
C LEU A 144 1.63 -14.53 24.70
N GLY A 145 1.37 -13.21 24.71
CA GLY A 145 2.39 -12.20 25.02
C GLY A 145 3.01 -12.32 26.42
N GLN A 146 2.41 -13.10 27.32
CA GLN A 146 2.91 -13.35 28.69
C GLN A 146 3.96 -14.47 28.74
N CYS A 147 4.13 -15.26 27.68
CA CYS A 147 5.20 -16.25 27.57
C CYS A 147 6.53 -15.55 27.26
N THR A 148 7.12 -14.90 28.27
CA THR A 148 8.29 -14.01 28.07
C THR A 148 9.54 -14.73 27.59
N ASP A 149 9.66 -16.02 27.91
CA ASP A 149 10.83 -16.87 27.64
C ASP A 149 10.74 -17.60 26.28
N LEU A 150 9.68 -17.34 25.51
CA LEU A 150 9.40 -18.07 24.26
C LEU A 150 10.44 -17.77 23.19
N ALA A 151 11.18 -18.80 22.76
CA ALA A 151 12.23 -18.72 21.75
C ALA A 151 11.74 -19.05 20.33
N LYS A 152 10.74 -19.94 20.19
CA LYS A 152 10.08 -20.29 18.92
C LYS A 152 8.56 -20.34 19.08
N LEU A 153 7.87 -19.70 18.13
CA LEU A 153 6.42 -19.78 18.00
C LEU A 153 6.04 -20.17 16.57
N ASP A 154 5.41 -21.33 16.40
CA ASP A 154 4.81 -21.73 15.12
C ASP A 154 3.30 -21.96 15.25
N LEU A 155 2.54 -21.04 14.65
CA LEU A 155 1.07 -21.14 14.53
C LEU A 155 0.64 -21.33 13.06
N SER A 156 1.58 -21.61 12.16
CA SER A 156 1.32 -21.64 10.72
C SER A 156 0.39 -22.77 10.28
N TYR A 157 -0.16 -22.67 9.07
CA TYR A 157 -1.05 -23.70 8.50
C TYR A 157 -2.22 -24.04 9.44
N ASN A 158 -2.99 -23.02 9.79
CA ASN A 158 -4.21 -23.11 10.57
C ASN A 158 -5.31 -22.25 9.90
N ARG A 159 -6.41 -21.99 10.61
CA ARG A 159 -7.53 -21.15 10.18
C ARG A 159 -7.70 -19.95 11.11
N LEU A 160 -6.61 -19.45 11.68
CA LEU A 160 -6.63 -18.33 12.62
C LEU A 160 -7.08 -17.06 11.90
N THR A 161 -7.90 -16.25 12.57
CA THR A 161 -8.51 -15.02 12.05
C THR A 161 -8.20 -13.83 12.96
N GLY A 162 -8.72 -12.65 12.62
CA GLY A 162 -8.49 -11.43 13.41
C GLY A 162 -7.08 -10.88 13.23
N SER A 163 -6.75 -9.84 14.00
CA SER A 163 -5.46 -9.16 13.91
C SER A 163 -4.37 -9.83 14.74
N ILE A 164 -3.12 -9.64 14.34
CA ILE A 164 -1.96 -9.98 15.19
C ILE A 164 -2.00 -9.06 16.43
N PRO A 165 -2.05 -9.62 17.66
CA PRO A 165 -2.18 -8.82 18.87
C PRO A 165 -0.88 -8.03 19.16
N PRO A 166 -0.94 -6.74 19.53
CA PRO A 166 0.23 -5.95 19.95
C PRO A 166 1.03 -6.57 21.11
N GLU A 167 0.35 -7.34 21.97
CA GLU A 167 0.92 -8.08 23.10
C GLU A 167 1.97 -9.11 22.66
N ILE A 168 2.02 -9.47 21.37
CA ILE A 168 3.09 -10.31 20.80
C ILE A 168 4.50 -9.78 21.14
N SER A 169 4.63 -8.47 21.35
CA SER A 169 5.88 -7.83 21.79
C SER A 169 6.32 -8.15 23.22
N GLY A 170 5.46 -8.80 24.01
CA GLY A 170 5.81 -9.30 25.34
C GLY A 170 6.77 -10.50 25.30
N MET A 171 6.82 -11.24 24.19
CA MET A 171 7.75 -12.35 23.94
C MET A 171 9.17 -11.85 23.62
N ARG A 172 9.78 -11.12 24.55
CA ARG A 172 11.08 -10.45 24.35
C ARG A 172 12.23 -11.42 24.09
N GLU A 173 12.08 -12.66 24.54
CA GLU A 173 13.07 -13.72 24.34
C GLU A 173 12.89 -14.51 23.04
N ILE A 174 12.01 -14.07 22.13
CA ILE A 174 11.90 -14.71 20.82
C ILE A 174 13.17 -14.48 20.01
N ARG A 175 13.96 -15.55 19.89
CA ARG A 175 15.34 -15.50 19.39
C ARG A 175 15.51 -16.18 18.04
N ILE A 176 14.59 -17.09 17.70
CA ILE A 176 14.75 -17.96 16.54
C ILE A 176 13.70 -17.59 15.50
N PHE A 177 12.44 -17.96 15.69
CA PHE A 177 11.43 -17.64 14.68
C PHE A 177 10.04 -17.36 15.25
N LEU A 178 9.33 -16.48 14.54
CA LEU A 178 7.90 -16.22 14.66
C LEU A 178 7.24 -16.60 13.33
N ASN A 179 6.48 -17.69 13.31
CA ASN A 179 5.79 -18.15 12.11
C ASN A 179 4.28 -18.14 12.31
N LEU A 180 3.60 -17.21 11.65
CA LEU A 180 2.14 -17.07 11.62
C LEU A 180 1.58 -17.28 10.20
N SER A 181 2.39 -17.82 9.29
CA SER A 181 2.04 -17.96 7.88
C SER A 181 0.87 -18.91 7.64
N HIS A 182 0.26 -18.85 6.45
CA HIS A 182 -0.81 -19.77 6.05
C HIS A 182 -1.99 -19.79 7.05
N ASN A 183 -2.55 -18.62 7.31
CA ASN A 183 -3.73 -18.41 8.14
C ASN A 183 -4.69 -17.43 7.42
N SER A 184 -5.71 -16.94 8.12
CA SER A 184 -6.63 -15.90 7.66
C SER A 184 -6.52 -14.63 8.52
N LEU A 185 -5.32 -14.32 9.00
CA LEU A 185 -5.06 -13.12 9.81
C LEU A 185 -5.27 -11.86 8.98
N GLU A 186 -5.83 -10.83 9.60
CA GLU A 186 -6.24 -9.59 8.94
C GLU A 186 -5.77 -8.34 9.71
N GLY A 187 -6.12 -7.15 9.19
CA GLY A 187 -5.68 -5.89 9.79
C GLY A 187 -4.20 -5.57 9.53
N PRO A 188 -3.69 -4.47 10.10
CA PRO A 188 -2.31 -4.03 9.88
C PRO A 188 -1.30 -4.84 10.69
N LEU A 189 -0.03 -4.80 10.24
CA LEU A 189 1.09 -5.24 11.06
C LEU A 189 1.18 -4.37 12.33
N PRO A 190 1.14 -4.94 13.54
CA PRO A 190 1.32 -4.15 14.77
C PRO A 190 2.75 -3.64 14.84
N ILE A 191 2.91 -2.34 15.08
CA ILE A 191 4.23 -1.69 15.18
C ILE A 191 5.06 -2.29 16.31
N GLU A 192 4.42 -2.86 17.32
CA GLU A 192 4.99 -3.55 18.46
C GLU A 192 5.91 -4.73 18.06
N ILE A 193 5.74 -5.33 16.87
CA ILE A 193 6.68 -6.33 16.34
C ILE A 193 8.12 -5.79 16.28
N SER A 194 8.29 -4.47 16.08
CA SER A 194 9.61 -3.81 16.11
C SER A 194 10.38 -3.97 17.43
N LYS A 195 9.72 -4.35 18.52
CA LYS A 195 10.33 -4.60 19.83
C LYS A 195 10.94 -5.99 19.97
N LEU A 196 10.72 -6.87 19.00
CA LEU A 196 11.29 -8.23 18.97
C LEU A 196 12.72 -8.17 18.43
N GLU A 197 13.62 -7.47 19.15
CA GLU A 197 14.97 -7.14 18.68
C GLU A 197 15.84 -8.37 18.37
N ASN A 198 15.52 -9.49 19.01
CA ASN A 198 16.28 -10.73 18.98
C ASN A 198 15.78 -11.76 17.96
N VAL A 199 14.64 -11.51 17.31
CA VAL A 199 14.04 -12.47 16.37
C VAL A 199 14.88 -12.57 15.11
N GLN A 200 15.18 -13.80 14.67
CA GLN A 200 15.95 -14.04 13.44
C GLN A 200 15.04 -14.21 12.23
N GLU A 201 13.88 -14.83 12.39
CA GLU A 201 12.98 -15.13 11.27
C GLU A 201 11.54 -14.73 11.61
N ILE A 202 10.92 -13.96 10.72
CA ILE A 202 9.49 -13.62 10.78
C ILE A 202 8.84 -14.08 9.48
N ASP A 203 7.93 -15.04 9.57
CA ASP A 203 7.07 -15.43 8.44
C ASP A 203 5.61 -15.15 8.75
N LEU A 204 5.06 -14.16 8.03
CA LEU A 204 3.65 -13.75 8.09
C LEU A 204 2.96 -13.97 6.73
N SER A 205 3.57 -14.75 5.85
CA SER A 205 3.10 -14.92 4.48
C SER A 205 1.77 -15.67 4.40
N SER A 206 1.09 -15.55 3.26
CA SER A 206 -0.18 -16.26 3.02
C SER A 206 -1.23 -15.98 4.10
N ASN A 207 -1.53 -14.69 4.27
CA ASN A 207 -2.57 -14.16 5.16
C ASN A 207 -3.37 -13.06 4.43
N ASN A 208 -4.25 -12.36 5.14
CA ASN A 208 -5.02 -11.22 4.63
C ASN A 208 -4.59 -9.89 5.29
N LEU A 209 -3.30 -9.76 5.64
CA LEU A 209 -2.76 -8.58 6.31
C LEU A 209 -2.83 -7.35 5.39
N THR A 210 -3.15 -6.19 5.96
CA THR A 210 -3.36 -4.92 5.24
C THR A 210 -2.45 -3.82 5.81
N GLY A 211 -2.66 -2.57 5.39
CA GLY A 211 -1.84 -1.44 5.88
C GLY A 211 -0.44 -1.41 5.27
N SER A 212 0.40 -0.53 5.78
CA SER A 212 1.77 -0.35 5.30
C SER A 212 2.81 -1.02 6.20
N ILE A 213 3.94 -1.37 5.60
CA ILE A 213 5.13 -1.77 6.36
C ILE A 213 5.67 -0.53 7.08
N PHE A 214 5.69 -0.56 8.41
CA PHE A 214 6.13 0.56 9.24
C PHE A 214 7.66 0.74 9.21
N LEU A 215 8.12 1.98 9.40
CA LEU A 215 9.54 2.34 9.30
C LEU A 215 10.41 1.62 10.34
N GLN A 216 9.86 1.35 11.53
CA GLN A 216 10.53 0.72 12.66
C GLN A 216 10.77 -0.79 12.47
N ILE A 217 10.39 -1.38 11.33
CA ILE A 217 10.62 -2.81 11.09
C ILE A 217 12.12 -3.14 11.11
N SER A 218 12.98 -2.17 10.76
CA SER A 218 14.43 -2.29 10.83
C SER A 218 15.01 -2.27 12.25
N SER A 219 14.18 -2.01 13.27
CA SER A 219 14.57 -2.15 14.69
C SER A 219 14.74 -3.61 15.12
N CYS A 220 14.23 -4.57 14.36
CA CYS A 220 14.51 -5.99 14.57
C CYS A 220 15.97 -6.30 14.15
N ILE A 221 16.93 -5.94 14.99
CA ILE A 221 18.37 -5.92 14.64
C ILE A 221 18.95 -7.30 14.35
N ALA A 222 18.39 -8.36 14.94
CA ALA A 222 18.82 -9.74 14.71
C ALA A 222 18.17 -10.39 13.47
N LEU A 223 17.24 -9.70 12.81
CA LEU A 223 16.42 -10.28 11.75
C LEU A 223 17.26 -10.64 10.52
N ARG A 224 17.16 -11.91 10.12
CA ARG A 224 17.80 -12.53 8.95
C ARG A 224 16.80 -12.80 7.84
N MET A 225 15.58 -13.21 8.18
CA MET A 225 14.52 -13.44 7.19
C MET A 225 13.24 -12.73 7.58
N ILE A 226 12.64 -12.05 6.61
CA ILE A 226 11.25 -11.59 6.70
C ILE A 226 10.48 -11.96 5.44
N ASN A 227 9.40 -12.70 5.63
CA ASN A 227 8.48 -13.11 4.57
C ASN A 227 7.10 -12.54 4.87
N LEU A 228 6.69 -11.56 4.06
CA LEU A 228 5.37 -10.91 4.10
C LEU A 228 4.58 -11.20 2.81
N SER A 229 5.03 -12.18 2.02
CA SER A 229 4.44 -12.46 0.71
C SER A 229 3.00 -12.93 0.82
N HIS A 230 2.24 -12.84 -0.28
CA HIS A 230 0.84 -13.31 -0.31
C HIS A 230 -0.03 -12.68 0.78
N ASN A 231 -0.11 -11.35 0.78
CA ASN A 231 -0.94 -10.57 1.69
C ASN A 231 -1.64 -9.43 0.90
N SER A 232 -2.31 -8.54 1.62
CA SER A 232 -2.96 -7.34 1.07
C SER A 232 -2.23 -6.05 1.48
N LEU A 233 -0.93 -6.10 1.79
CA LEU A 233 -0.13 -4.94 2.22
C LEU A 233 -0.07 -3.87 1.13
N GLN A 234 -0.05 -2.61 1.52
CA GLN A 234 -0.10 -1.45 0.64
C GLN A 234 0.86 -0.35 1.10
N GLY A 235 0.94 0.74 0.34
CA GLY A 235 1.87 1.84 0.63
C GLY A 235 3.28 1.59 0.07
N PRO A 236 4.20 2.56 0.28
CA PRO A 236 5.58 2.43 -0.14
C PRO A 236 6.40 1.53 0.78
N LEU A 237 7.44 0.93 0.23
CA LEU A 237 8.50 0.34 1.05
C LEU A 237 9.27 1.47 1.78
N PRO A 238 9.56 1.32 3.08
CA PRO A 238 10.29 2.34 3.82
C PRO A 238 11.78 2.39 3.43
N GLU A 239 12.38 3.58 3.42
CA GLU A 239 13.84 3.74 3.20
C GLU A 239 14.68 3.16 4.35
N THR A 240 14.08 2.96 5.53
CA THR A 240 14.74 2.34 6.68
C THR A 240 15.01 0.84 6.47
N LEU A 241 14.49 0.21 5.41
CA LEU A 241 14.88 -1.15 5.04
C LEU A 241 16.39 -1.26 4.77
N GLY A 242 17.05 -0.17 4.37
CA GLY A 242 18.50 -0.14 4.22
C GLY A 242 19.28 -0.18 5.54
N ASP A 243 18.61 -0.06 6.69
CA ASP A 243 19.24 -0.01 8.01
C ASP A 243 19.35 -1.39 8.67
N PHE A 244 18.76 -2.42 8.07
CA PHE A 244 18.91 -3.80 8.54
C PHE A 244 20.38 -4.23 8.48
N LYS A 245 20.87 -4.78 9.59
CA LYS A 245 22.28 -5.19 9.74
C LYS A 245 22.56 -6.61 9.28
N ASN A 246 21.59 -7.51 9.48
CA ASN A 246 21.75 -8.96 9.32
C ASN A 246 20.75 -9.59 8.34
N LEU A 247 19.96 -8.77 7.63
CA LEU A 247 18.89 -9.28 6.77
C LEU A 247 19.48 -9.99 5.55
N GLU A 248 19.11 -11.26 5.38
CA GLU A 248 19.58 -12.16 4.32
C GLU A 248 18.48 -12.45 3.29
N ALA A 249 17.22 -12.48 3.71
CA ALA A 249 16.07 -12.76 2.85
C ALA A 249 14.90 -11.81 3.11
N PHE A 250 14.43 -11.15 2.05
CA PHE A 250 13.28 -10.24 2.06
C PHE A 250 12.27 -10.63 0.98
N ASP A 251 11.11 -11.14 1.37
CA ASP A 251 10.01 -11.44 0.44
C ASP A 251 8.77 -10.60 0.78
N VAL A 252 8.34 -9.76 -0.16
CA VAL A 252 7.07 -9.01 -0.08
C VAL A 252 6.21 -9.27 -1.31
N SER A 253 6.47 -10.34 -2.04
CA SER A 253 5.80 -10.64 -3.29
C SER A 253 4.30 -10.86 -3.12
N LYS A 254 3.52 -10.61 -4.18
CA LYS A 254 2.06 -10.78 -4.19
C LYS A 254 1.38 -9.97 -3.07
N ASN A 255 1.56 -8.66 -3.16
CA ASN A 255 0.92 -7.66 -2.30
C ASN A 255 0.41 -6.49 -3.18
N HIS A 256 -0.05 -5.41 -2.55
CA HIS A 256 -0.48 -4.16 -3.19
C HIS A 256 0.49 -2.99 -2.94
N LEU A 257 1.76 -3.28 -2.62
CA LEU A 257 2.79 -2.28 -2.35
C LEU A 257 3.08 -1.47 -3.62
N HIS A 258 3.32 -0.16 -3.46
CA HIS A 258 3.48 0.76 -4.58
C HIS A 258 4.60 1.77 -4.34
N GLY A 259 4.80 2.70 -5.27
CA GLY A 259 5.87 3.69 -5.18
C GLY A 259 7.22 3.16 -5.67
N PRO A 260 8.29 3.96 -5.52
CA PRO A 260 9.63 3.56 -5.94
C PRO A 260 10.21 2.47 -5.03
N ILE A 261 11.07 1.63 -5.60
CA ILE A 261 11.88 0.69 -4.81
C ILE A 261 12.97 1.50 -4.07
N PRO A 262 13.10 1.38 -2.74
CA PRO A 262 14.09 2.13 -1.96
C PRO A 262 15.51 1.82 -2.41
N VAL A 263 16.27 2.87 -2.72
CA VAL A 263 17.68 2.72 -3.12
C VAL A 263 18.51 2.21 -1.94
N SER A 264 18.12 2.56 -0.71
CA SER A 264 18.73 2.15 0.56
C SER A 264 18.92 0.65 0.72
N LEU A 265 18.10 -0.20 0.08
CA LEU A 265 18.30 -1.66 0.05
C LEU A 265 19.67 -2.08 -0.51
N ASN A 266 20.33 -1.23 -1.30
CA ASN A 266 21.68 -1.50 -1.79
C ASN A 266 22.75 -1.50 -0.68
N LYS A 267 22.45 -0.94 0.50
CA LYS A 267 23.34 -0.87 1.66
C LYS A 267 23.33 -2.15 2.49
N VAL A 268 22.30 -2.99 2.35
CA VAL A 268 22.16 -4.24 3.10
C VAL A 268 23.05 -5.30 2.46
N LEU A 269 24.33 -5.34 2.85
CA LEU A 269 25.33 -6.21 2.23
C LEU A 269 25.10 -7.71 2.50
N THR A 270 24.33 -8.05 3.52
CA THR A 270 23.95 -9.42 3.87
C THR A 270 22.81 -9.96 3.02
N LEU A 271 22.06 -9.11 2.32
CA LEU A 271 20.86 -9.51 1.60
C LEU A 271 21.25 -10.35 0.38
N THR A 272 20.78 -11.60 0.34
CA THR A 272 21.05 -12.56 -0.74
C THR A 272 19.79 -12.92 -1.51
N PHE A 273 18.62 -12.85 -0.85
CA PHE A 273 17.32 -13.11 -1.47
C PHE A 273 16.42 -11.87 -1.35
N LEU A 274 15.88 -11.44 -2.49
CA LEU A 274 14.94 -10.35 -2.58
C LEU A 274 13.84 -10.70 -3.58
N ASN A 275 12.59 -10.62 -3.14
CA ASN A 275 11.43 -10.85 -4.00
C ASN A 275 10.38 -9.75 -3.82
N LEU A 276 10.26 -8.91 -4.86
CA LEU A 276 9.33 -7.78 -4.94
C LEU A 276 8.23 -8.05 -5.98
N SER A 277 8.13 -9.27 -6.49
CA SER A 277 7.25 -9.61 -7.61
C SER A 277 5.76 -9.46 -7.26
N PHE A 278 4.93 -9.31 -8.27
CA PHE A 278 3.47 -9.18 -8.18
C PHE A 278 3.03 -8.10 -7.19
N ASN A 279 3.57 -6.89 -7.37
CA ASN A 279 3.19 -5.69 -6.64
C ASN A 279 2.84 -4.56 -7.64
N LYS A 280 2.76 -3.33 -7.16
CA LYS A 280 2.47 -2.11 -7.93
C LYS A 280 3.65 -1.13 -7.89
N PHE A 281 4.89 -1.62 -7.77
CA PHE A 281 6.08 -0.76 -7.77
C PHE A 281 6.26 -0.05 -9.11
N VAL A 282 6.81 1.17 -9.05
CA VAL A 282 6.97 2.05 -10.20
C VAL A 282 8.37 2.65 -10.25
N GLY A 283 8.81 3.07 -11.43
CA GLY A 283 10.04 3.82 -11.60
C GLY A 283 11.26 2.94 -11.87
N VAL A 284 12.44 3.48 -11.59
CA VAL A 284 13.72 2.85 -11.93
C VAL A 284 14.09 1.83 -10.86
N ILE A 285 14.45 0.61 -11.28
CA ILE A 285 15.06 -0.38 -10.37
C ILE A 285 16.46 0.15 -9.99
N PRO A 286 16.78 0.30 -8.68
CA PRO A 286 18.09 0.76 -8.25
C PRO A 286 19.23 -0.14 -8.75
N SER A 287 20.45 0.37 -8.75
CA SER A 287 21.66 -0.38 -9.11
C SER A 287 22.58 -0.55 -7.90
N GLY A 288 23.37 -1.62 -7.88
CA GLY A 288 24.32 -1.89 -6.79
C GLY A 288 23.73 -2.77 -5.69
N GLY A 289 24.61 -3.31 -4.84
CA GLY A 289 24.23 -4.24 -3.77
C GLY A 289 23.42 -5.41 -4.29
N ILE A 290 22.32 -5.74 -3.60
CA ILE A 290 21.39 -6.82 -3.97
C ILE A 290 20.85 -6.71 -5.40
N PHE A 291 20.70 -5.50 -5.95
CA PHE A 291 20.11 -5.32 -7.28
C PHE A 291 21.00 -5.82 -8.42
N ASN A 292 22.28 -6.07 -8.16
CA ASN A 292 23.20 -6.68 -9.12
C ASN A 292 23.19 -8.22 -9.07
N SER A 293 22.73 -8.83 -7.98
CA SER A 293 22.71 -10.28 -7.79
C SER A 293 21.36 -10.92 -8.12
N VAL A 294 20.26 -10.16 -8.00
CA VAL A 294 18.91 -10.66 -8.29
C VAL A 294 18.61 -10.74 -9.79
N THR A 295 17.64 -11.59 -10.14
CA THR A 295 17.17 -11.77 -11.51
C THR A 295 15.88 -10.98 -11.76
N ASN A 296 15.39 -11.01 -13.00
CA ASN A 296 14.09 -10.44 -13.36
C ASN A 296 12.91 -11.05 -12.60
N LEU A 297 13.06 -12.27 -12.08
CA LEU A 297 12.03 -12.97 -11.29
C LEU A 297 11.61 -12.16 -10.07
N SER A 298 12.55 -11.46 -9.42
CA SER A 298 12.31 -10.61 -8.26
C SER A 298 11.39 -9.42 -8.55
N PHE A 299 11.12 -9.09 -9.81
CA PHE A 299 10.36 -7.89 -10.20
C PHE A 299 9.13 -8.19 -11.06
N LEU A 300 8.85 -9.46 -11.36
CA LEU A 300 7.71 -9.86 -12.20
C LEU A 300 6.39 -9.22 -11.75
N GLY A 301 5.46 -8.97 -12.66
CA GLY A 301 4.14 -8.41 -12.33
C GLY A 301 4.10 -6.92 -11.99
N ASN A 302 5.24 -6.24 -11.80
CA ASN A 302 5.29 -4.79 -11.59
C ASN A 302 5.38 -4.05 -12.94
N GLN A 303 4.24 -3.65 -13.50
CA GLN A 303 4.12 -3.16 -14.88
C GLN A 303 4.86 -1.84 -15.18
N HIS A 304 5.17 -1.04 -14.17
CA HIS A 304 5.74 0.30 -14.33
C HIS A 304 7.20 0.39 -13.84
N LEU A 305 7.84 -0.75 -13.61
CA LEU A 305 9.28 -0.80 -13.37
C LEU A 305 10.06 -0.74 -14.68
N CYS A 306 11.21 -0.10 -14.62
CA CYS A 306 12.16 -0.05 -15.72
C CYS A 306 13.60 -0.11 -15.20
N GLY A 307 14.54 -0.58 -16.01
CA GLY A 307 15.93 -0.75 -15.61
C GLY A 307 16.84 -1.09 -16.79
N LEU A 308 18.11 -0.75 -16.71
CA LEU A 308 19.10 -1.01 -17.77
C LEU A 308 19.84 -2.33 -17.60
N ASN A 309 19.98 -2.82 -16.36
CA ASN A 309 20.90 -3.91 -16.02
C ASN A 309 20.20 -5.27 -15.77
N ILE A 310 18.89 -5.38 -15.97
CA ILE A 310 18.13 -6.61 -15.68
C ILE A 310 17.43 -7.08 -16.95
N THR A 311 17.83 -8.24 -17.46
CA THR A 311 17.28 -8.84 -18.68
C THR A 311 15.77 -9.07 -18.55
N GLY A 312 14.98 -8.57 -19.51
CA GLY A 312 13.52 -8.74 -19.50
C GLY A 312 12.75 -7.64 -18.77
N ILE A 313 13.42 -6.66 -18.17
CA ILE A 313 12.79 -5.44 -17.66
C ILE A 313 12.85 -4.33 -18.74
N PRO A 314 11.77 -3.56 -18.96
CA PRO A 314 11.78 -2.44 -19.92
C PRO A 314 12.85 -1.40 -19.61
N ILE A 315 13.43 -0.81 -20.65
CA ILE A 315 14.40 0.27 -20.50
C ILE A 315 13.66 1.57 -20.13
N CYS A 316 14.19 2.32 -19.16
CA CYS A 316 13.61 3.60 -18.78
C CYS A 316 13.73 4.63 -19.90
N HIS A 317 12.62 4.99 -20.54
CA HIS A 317 12.59 6.08 -21.50
C HIS A 317 12.53 7.43 -20.77
N ARG A 318 13.66 8.14 -20.70
CA ARG A 318 13.67 9.55 -20.27
C ARG A 318 12.79 10.37 -21.24
N LYS A 319 11.76 11.04 -20.72
CA LYS A 319 11.16 12.18 -21.44
C LYS A 319 12.24 13.23 -21.65
N ARG A 320 12.63 13.45 -22.91
CA ARG A 320 13.50 14.55 -23.32
C ARG A 320 12.75 15.84 -22.99
N ASN A 321 13.12 16.54 -21.93
CA ASN A 321 12.58 17.87 -21.65
C ASN A 321 13.08 18.82 -22.74
N TYR A 322 12.32 18.91 -23.84
CA TYR A 322 12.64 19.70 -25.04
C TYR A 322 12.82 21.18 -24.72
N PHE A 323 12.22 21.65 -23.61
CA PHE A 323 12.20 23.05 -23.20
C PHE A 323 13.48 23.57 -22.52
N HIS A 324 14.46 22.72 -22.21
CA HIS A 324 15.72 23.17 -21.61
C HIS A 324 16.92 23.15 -22.55
N SER A 325 16.70 22.95 -23.86
CA SER A 325 17.80 23.02 -24.82
C SER A 325 18.34 24.45 -24.91
N ARG A 326 19.64 24.63 -24.63
CA ARG A 326 20.35 25.91 -24.84
C ARG A 326 20.12 26.48 -26.24
N VAL A 327 19.87 25.61 -27.22
CA VAL A 327 19.56 25.99 -28.62
C VAL A 327 18.25 26.78 -28.72
N LEU A 328 17.19 26.38 -28.00
CA LEU A 328 15.90 27.07 -28.02
C LEU A 328 15.98 28.44 -27.33
N LEU A 329 16.75 28.54 -26.24
CA LEU A 329 17.04 29.82 -25.58
C LEU A 329 17.80 30.77 -26.53
N ILE A 330 18.81 30.26 -27.24
CA ILE A 330 19.58 31.03 -28.24
C ILE A 330 18.66 31.50 -29.37
N ILE A 331 17.79 30.64 -29.90
CA ILE A 331 16.82 31.01 -30.94
C ILE A 331 15.88 32.12 -30.44
N PHE A 332 15.38 32.01 -29.21
CA PHE A 332 14.51 33.01 -28.61
C PHE A 332 15.21 34.37 -28.45
N CYS A 333 16.47 34.39 -28.00
CA CYS A 333 17.28 35.60 -27.92
C CYS A 333 17.56 36.24 -29.29
N ILE A 334 17.82 35.42 -30.32
CA ILE A 334 18.01 35.89 -31.71
C ILE A 334 16.73 36.55 -32.23
N VAL A 335 15.57 35.92 -32.03
CA VAL A 335 14.28 36.47 -32.48
C VAL A 335 13.97 37.81 -31.81
N ILE A 336 14.24 37.95 -30.51
CA ILE A 336 14.06 39.23 -29.79
C ILE A 336 15.00 40.30 -30.35
N SER A 337 16.28 39.99 -30.53
CA SER A 337 17.27 40.95 -31.03
C SER A 337 16.98 41.42 -32.46
N VAL A 338 16.55 40.51 -33.35
CA VAL A 338 16.09 40.86 -34.71
C VAL A 338 14.84 41.74 -34.66
N SER A 339 13.89 41.45 -33.76
CA SER A 339 12.65 42.22 -33.64
C SER A 339 12.92 43.64 -33.13
N VAL A 340 13.83 43.81 -32.18
CA VAL A 340 14.26 45.12 -31.67
C VAL A 340 15.01 45.91 -32.75
N LEU A 341 15.88 45.25 -33.52
CA LEU A 341 16.59 45.88 -34.63
C LEU A 341 15.61 46.36 -35.71
N PHE A 342 14.62 45.54 -36.05
CA PHE A 342 13.59 45.89 -37.02
C PHE A 342 12.76 47.10 -36.55
N ALA A 343 12.34 47.11 -35.28
CA ALA A 343 11.63 48.24 -34.69
C ALA A 343 12.47 49.53 -34.70
N ALA A 344 13.77 49.45 -34.39
CA ALA A 344 14.68 50.58 -34.45
C ALA A 344 14.84 51.13 -35.88
N ILE A 345 14.95 50.24 -36.87
CA ILE A 345 14.99 50.62 -38.30
C ILE A 345 13.69 51.32 -38.70
N CYS A 346 12.53 50.78 -38.33
CA CYS A 346 11.24 51.42 -38.58
C CYS A 346 11.14 52.81 -37.93
N CYS A 347 11.64 52.96 -36.69
CA CYS A 347 11.70 54.25 -36.01
C CYS A 347 12.60 55.25 -36.75
N VAL A 348 13.79 54.84 -37.20
CA VAL A 348 14.70 55.71 -37.96
C VAL A 348 14.10 56.12 -39.30
N ILE A 349 13.43 55.20 -40.00
CA ILE A 349 12.72 55.50 -41.26
C ILE A 349 11.59 56.50 -40.99
N GLY A 350 10.79 56.28 -39.94
CA GLY A 350 9.71 57.18 -39.51
C GLY A 350 10.21 58.58 -39.13
N CYS A 351 11.34 58.68 -38.40
CA CYS A 351 11.95 59.96 -38.06
C CYS A 351 12.55 60.67 -39.28
N ARG A 352 13.08 59.93 -40.27
CA ARG A 352 13.59 60.49 -41.52
C ARG A 352 12.47 60.97 -42.44
N SER A 353 11.35 60.24 -42.53
CA SER A 353 10.17 60.71 -43.26
C SER A 353 9.58 61.95 -42.62
N LEU A 354 9.56 62.02 -41.28
CA LEU A 354 9.08 63.20 -40.54
C LEU A 354 9.99 64.42 -40.75
N LYS A 355 11.33 64.24 -40.74
CA LYS A 355 12.27 65.33 -41.08
C LYS A 355 12.17 65.79 -42.54
N ARG A 356 11.93 64.88 -43.49
CA ARG A 356 11.69 65.23 -44.91
C ARG A 356 10.39 66.01 -45.10
N MET A 357 9.36 65.72 -44.30
CA MET A 357 8.11 66.47 -44.29
C MET A 357 8.25 67.89 -43.73
N ILE A 358 9.22 68.14 -42.85
CA ILE A 358 9.39 69.44 -42.17
C ILE A 358 10.34 70.37 -42.95
N SER A 359 11.16 69.88 -43.90
CA SER A 359 12.11 70.73 -44.64
C SER A 359 11.61 71.23 -46.01
N SER A 360 10.37 70.94 -46.40
CA SER A 360 9.81 71.37 -47.69
C SER A 360 8.41 71.96 -47.51
N GLY A 361 8.34 73.27 -47.27
CA GLY A 361 7.06 73.99 -47.32
C GLY A 361 7.01 75.28 -46.50
N LYS A 362 7.67 76.35 -46.97
CA LYS A 362 7.29 77.74 -46.67
C LYS A 362 6.67 78.33 -47.95
N THR A 363 5.35 78.48 -48.00
CA THR A 363 4.58 79.69 -48.37
C THR A 363 3.07 79.40 -48.45
N GLU A 364 2.28 80.35 -47.97
CA GLU A 364 0.81 80.39 -47.86
C GLU A 364 0.10 80.39 -49.22
N THR A 365 -1.15 79.89 -49.31
CA THR A 365 -2.40 80.68 -49.48
C THR A 365 -3.66 79.76 -49.42
N GLU A 366 -4.67 80.21 -48.66
CA GLU A 366 -6.14 79.97 -48.71
C GLU A 366 -6.84 78.58 -48.64
N ARG A 367 -7.64 78.45 -47.56
CA ARG A 367 -8.95 77.78 -47.36
C ARG A 367 -9.38 76.61 -48.27
N LYS A 368 -9.51 75.42 -47.65
CA LYS A 368 -10.75 74.60 -47.54
C LYS A 368 -10.45 73.28 -46.81
N LEU A 369 -11.29 72.88 -45.87
CA LEU A 369 -11.26 71.54 -45.24
C LEU A 369 -12.56 70.79 -45.58
N PRO A 370 -12.46 69.54 -46.06
CA PRO A 370 -13.41 68.49 -45.67
C PRO A 370 -12.66 67.15 -45.38
N PRO A 371 -13.32 66.08 -44.88
CA PRO A 371 -13.29 65.73 -43.46
C PRO A 371 -12.67 64.36 -43.18
N GLU A 372 -12.40 64.14 -41.88
CA GLU A 372 -11.93 62.90 -41.27
C GLU A 372 -12.88 61.70 -41.51
N LEU A 373 -12.31 60.53 -41.80
CA LEU A 373 -13.04 59.27 -41.79
C LEU A 373 -13.19 58.76 -40.35
N ILE A 374 -14.27 59.17 -39.70
CA ILE A 374 -14.70 58.68 -38.39
C ILE A 374 -15.52 57.40 -38.60
N HIS A 375 -15.04 56.25 -38.11
CA HIS A 375 -15.91 55.09 -37.91
C HIS A 375 -16.72 55.30 -36.62
N ASN A 376 -17.86 55.98 -36.76
CA ASN A 376 -18.85 56.17 -35.69
C ASN A 376 -19.61 54.87 -35.43
N PHE A 377 -19.33 54.19 -34.33
CA PHE A 377 -20.27 53.23 -33.75
C PHE A 377 -21.33 54.04 -32.99
N PRO A 378 -22.64 53.90 -33.30
CA PRO A 378 -23.67 54.63 -32.58
C PRO A 378 -23.64 54.23 -31.10
N ARG A 379 -23.60 55.22 -30.20
CA ARG A 379 -23.79 54.97 -28.76
C ARG A 379 -25.28 54.79 -28.52
N ILE A 380 -25.70 53.54 -28.35
CA ILE A 380 -27.07 53.20 -27.94
C ILE A 380 -27.03 52.98 -26.44
N THR A 381 -27.89 53.69 -25.72
CA THR A 381 -28.01 53.62 -24.26
C THR A 381 -28.82 52.39 -23.82
N TYR A 382 -28.64 51.97 -22.57
CA TYR A 382 -29.44 50.89 -21.98
C TYR A 382 -30.95 51.19 -22.03
N LYS A 383 -31.32 52.46 -21.84
CA LYS A 383 -32.73 52.90 -21.90
C LYS A 383 -33.33 52.66 -23.28
N GLU A 384 -32.62 53.03 -24.35
CA GLU A 384 -33.06 52.79 -25.73
C GLU A 384 -33.18 51.29 -26.05
N LEU A 385 -32.27 50.46 -25.54
CA LEU A 385 -32.36 49.00 -25.72
C LEU A 385 -33.51 48.38 -24.92
N SER A 386 -33.76 48.88 -23.70
CA SER A 386 -34.89 48.46 -22.88
C SER A 386 -36.20 48.80 -23.58
N GLU A 387 -36.38 50.04 -24.07
CA GLU A 387 -37.57 50.45 -24.81
C GLU A 387 -37.75 49.64 -26.11
N ALA A 388 -36.68 49.47 -26.90
CA ALA A 388 -36.67 48.69 -28.13
C ALA A 388 -37.09 47.23 -27.92
N THR A 389 -36.80 46.65 -26.75
CA THR A 389 -37.11 45.26 -26.39
C THR A 389 -38.31 45.12 -25.46
N GLY A 390 -39.02 46.21 -25.14
CA GLY A 390 -40.18 46.18 -24.24
C GLY A 390 -39.82 45.84 -22.79
N GLY A 391 -38.66 46.26 -22.32
CA GLY A 391 -38.13 45.95 -20.99
C GLY A 391 -37.45 44.58 -20.91
N PHE A 392 -36.91 44.07 -22.03
CA PHE A 392 -36.42 42.70 -22.16
C PHE A 392 -37.51 41.65 -21.85
N ASP A 393 -38.69 41.86 -22.43
CA ASP A 393 -39.87 41.00 -22.27
C ASP A 393 -39.60 39.57 -22.78
N GLN A 394 -40.06 38.57 -22.04
CA GLN A 394 -39.97 37.16 -22.38
C GLN A 394 -40.67 36.83 -23.71
N LEU A 395 -41.74 37.56 -24.07
CA LEU A 395 -42.41 37.37 -25.37
C LEU A 395 -41.53 37.76 -26.57
N ARG A 396 -40.44 38.52 -26.35
CA ARG A 396 -39.46 38.90 -27.38
C ARG A 396 -38.17 38.11 -27.28
N LEU A 397 -38.09 37.11 -26.41
CA LEU A 397 -36.94 36.22 -26.29
C LEU A 397 -36.83 35.33 -27.53
N ILE A 398 -35.70 35.42 -28.23
CA ILE A 398 -35.42 34.62 -29.43
C ILE A 398 -34.32 33.58 -29.20
N GLY A 399 -33.68 33.57 -28.04
CA GLY A 399 -32.76 32.50 -27.65
C GLY A 399 -32.22 32.63 -26.22
N SER A 400 -31.99 31.50 -25.56
CA SER A 400 -31.36 31.42 -24.24
C SER A 400 -30.18 30.45 -24.28
N GLY A 401 -29.14 30.73 -23.49
CA GLY A 401 -27.97 29.87 -23.38
C GLY A 401 -27.26 30.07 -22.04
N GLY A 402 -26.25 29.23 -21.77
CA GLY A 402 -25.56 29.18 -20.46
C GLY A 402 -24.88 30.47 -20.00
N PHE A 403 -24.75 31.49 -20.87
CA PHE A 403 -24.07 32.76 -20.56
C PHE A 403 -24.92 34.01 -20.86
N GLY A 404 -26.21 33.86 -21.18
CA GLY A 404 -27.11 34.99 -21.41
C GLY A 404 -28.34 34.69 -22.26
N HIS A 405 -29.14 35.72 -22.49
CA HIS A 405 -30.41 35.71 -23.22
C HIS A 405 -30.36 36.67 -24.41
N VAL A 406 -31.05 36.35 -25.51
CA VAL A 406 -31.12 37.18 -26.72
C VAL A 406 -32.56 37.58 -27.00
N TYR A 407 -32.81 38.89 -27.11
CA TYR A 407 -34.12 39.46 -27.33
C TYR A 407 -34.20 40.14 -28.70
N LYS A 408 -35.35 40.05 -29.36
CA LYS A 408 -35.65 40.82 -30.57
C LYS A 408 -36.15 42.22 -30.19
N GLY A 409 -35.59 43.26 -30.81
CA GLY A 409 -36.00 44.64 -30.59
C GLY A 409 -36.06 45.46 -31.88
N VAL A 410 -36.64 46.65 -31.80
CA VAL A 410 -36.67 47.64 -32.87
C VAL A 410 -36.26 48.98 -32.28
N LEU A 411 -35.18 49.56 -32.78
CA LEU A 411 -34.68 50.87 -32.35
C LEU A 411 -35.62 52.01 -32.80
N PRO A 412 -35.50 53.23 -32.22
CA PRO A 412 -36.38 54.36 -32.56
C PRO A 412 -36.37 54.76 -34.04
N ASP A 413 -35.27 54.49 -34.74
CA ASP A 413 -35.12 54.73 -36.19
C ASP A 413 -35.74 53.62 -37.07
N GLY A 414 -36.40 52.62 -36.46
CA GLY A 414 -37.01 51.48 -37.14
C GLY A 414 -36.06 50.30 -37.37
N THR A 415 -34.81 50.39 -36.93
CA THR A 415 -33.83 49.31 -37.15
C THR A 415 -34.14 48.08 -36.29
N HIS A 416 -34.34 46.92 -36.93
CA HIS A 416 -34.49 45.64 -36.22
C HIS A 416 -33.14 45.16 -35.67
N VAL A 417 -33.12 44.82 -34.39
CA VAL A 417 -31.91 44.38 -33.66
C VAL A 417 -32.16 43.11 -32.86
N ALA A 418 -31.09 42.35 -32.64
CA ALA A 418 -31.05 41.26 -31.66
C ALA A 418 -30.12 41.68 -30.51
N VAL A 419 -30.65 41.79 -29.30
CA VAL A 419 -29.94 42.30 -28.11
C VAL A 419 -29.60 41.13 -27.20
N LYS A 420 -28.31 40.84 -27.02
CA LYS A 420 -27.82 39.79 -26.13
C LYS A 420 -27.45 40.36 -24.76
N VAL A 421 -28.14 39.92 -23.71
CA VAL A 421 -27.91 40.29 -22.31
C VAL A 421 -27.12 39.19 -21.62
N LEU A 422 -25.97 39.53 -21.03
CA LEU A 422 -25.03 38.57 -20.45
C LEU A 422 -25.22 38.42 -18.93
N HIS A 423 -25.07 37.21 -18.41
CA HIS A 423 -25.08 36.96 -16.96
C HIS A 423 -23.67 37.18 -16.37
N MET A 424 -23.48 38.24 -15.58
CA MET A 424 -22.15 38.59 -15.04
C MET A 424 -21.78 37.88 -13.72
N GLN A 425 -22.66 37.07 -13.12
CA GLN A 425 -22.44 36.49 -11.78
C GLN A 425 -21.58 35.22 -11.74
N THR A 426 -21.06 34.71 -12.86
CA THR A 426 -20.14 33.56 -12.89
C THR A 426 -18.76 33.99 -13.42
N GLY A 427 -17.69 33.75 -12.64
CA GLY A 427 -16.32 34.24 -12.90
C GLY A 427 -15.65 33.81 -14.22
N ASN A 428 -16.33 33.05 -15.08
CA ASN A 428 -15.87 32.65 -16.42
C ASN A 428 -16.63 33.34 -17.58
N SER A 429 -17.67 34.15 -17.32
CA SER A 429 -18.55 34.73 -18.35
C SER A 429 -17.83 35.75 -19.25
N THR A 430 -16.92 36.57 -18.72
CA THR A 430 -16.13 37.56 -19.48
C THR A 430 -15.13 36.92 -20.45
N LYS A 431 -14.54 35.77 -20.09
CA LYS A 431 -13.66 35.01 -21.00
C LYS A 431 -14.45 34.38 -22.15
N SER A 432 -15.66 33.89 -21.88
CA SER A 432 -16.57 33.35 -22.90
C SER A 432 -17.01 34.43 -23.90
N PHE A 433 -17.42 35.61 -23.38
CA PHE A 433 -17.76 36.78 -24.20
C PHE A 433 -16.59 37.24 -25.09
N SER A 434 -15.38 37.34 -24.51
CA SER A 434 -14.19 37.75 -25.26
C SER A 434 -13.86 36.79 -26.41
N ARG A 435 -14.07 35.48 -26.20
CA ARG A 435 -13.91 34.47 -27.26
C ARG A 435 -14.97 34.62 -28.34
N GLU A 436 -16.24 34.81 -27.97
CA GLU A 436 -17.34 35.00 -28.93
C GLU A 436 -17.12 36.25 -29.80
N CYS A 437 -16.70 37.38 -29.21
CA CYS A 437 -16.31 38.59 -29.94
C CYS A 437 -15.11 38.37 -30.88
N GLN A 438 -14.08 37.63 -30.45
CA GLN A 438 -12.92 37.32 -31.29
C GLN A 438 -13.28 36.43 -32.48
N VAL A 439 -14.20 35.47 -32.27
CA VAL A 439 -14.72 34.61 -33.35
C VAL A 439 -15.55 35.45 -34.32
N LEU A 440 -16.49 36.26 -33.84
CA LEU A 440 -17.33 37.11 -34.69
C LEU A 440 -16.52 38.16 -35.47
N LYS A 441 -15.42 38.69 -34.90
CA LYS A 441 -14.50 39.60 -35.62
C LYS A 441 -13.83 38.93 -36.83
N ARG A 442 -13.65 37.61 -36.79
CA ARG A 442 -12.92 36.84 -37.82
C ARG A 442 -13.85 36.23 -38.87
N ILE A 443 -15.14 36.11 -38.58
CA ILE A 443 -16.11 35.57 -39.55
C ILE A 443 -16.70 36.71 -40.38
N ARG A 444 -16.51 36.64 -41.70
CA ARG A 444 -17.18 37.52 -42.67
C ARG A 444 -18.11 36.69 -43.54
N HIS A 445 -19.41 36.72 -43.24
CA HIS A 445 -20.42 36.02 -44.02
C HIS A 445 -21.64 36.91 -44.19
N ARG A 446 -22.19 36.95 -45.41
CA ARG A 446 -23.33 37.81 -45.81
C ARG A 446 -24.61 37.59 -45.00
N ASN A 447 -24.74 36.43 -44.35
CA ASN A 447 -25.92 36.06 -43.55
C ASN A 447 -25.66 36.06 -42.04
N LEU A 448 -24.54 36.63 -41.56
CA LEU A 448 -24.25 36.76 -40.12
C LEU A 448 -24.44 38.21 -39.66
N ILE A 449 -25.09 38.38 -38.51
CA ILE A 449 -25.50 39.67 -37.96
C ILE A 449 -24.26 40.48 -37.55
N ARG A 450 -24.19 41.75 -37.99
CA ARG A 450 -23.10 42.68 -37.64
C ARG A 450 -23.31 43.22 -36.23
N ILE A 451 -22.25 43.25 -35.42
CA ILE A 451 -22.27 43.94 -34.12
C ILE A 451 -22.40 45.45 -34.38
N ILE A 452 -23.48 46.05 -33.92
CA ILE A 452 -23.77 47.49 -34.11
C ILE A 452 -23.05 48.32 -33.05
N THR A 453 -23.17 47.93 -31.78
CA THR A 453 -22.53 48.60 -30.64
C THR A 453 -22.54 47.67 -29.41
N ALA A 454 -21.89 48.08 -28.33
CA ALA A 454 -21.98 47.42 -27.02
C ALA A 454 -22.28 48.49 -25.95
N CYS A 455 -23.19 48.16 -25.03
CA CYS A 455 -23.55 49.02 -23.91
C CYS A 455 -23.23 48.28 -22.61
N SER A 456 -22.49 48.93 -21.72
CA SER A 456 -22.41 48.58 -20.30
C SER A 456 -23.11 49.68 -19.52
N LEU A 457 -23.86 49.33 -18.48
CA LEU A 457 -24.27 50.32 -17.48
C LEU A 457 -22.99 50.98 -16.91
N PRO A 458 -23.01 52.29 -16.58
CA PRO A 458 -21.94 52.90 -15.81
C PRO A 458 -21.70 52.18 -14.48
#